data_AF-A0A933X2G8-F1
#
_entry.id   AF-A0A933X2G8-F1
#
_cell.length_a   1.000
_cell.length_b   1.000
_cell.length_c   1.000
_cell.angle_alpha   90.00
_cell.angle_beta   90.00
_cell.angle_gamma   90.00
#
_symmetry.space_group_name_H-M   'P 1'
#
loop_
_entity.id
_entity.type
_entity.pdbx_description
1 polymer ?
#
loop_
_entity_poly.entity_id
_entity_poly.type
_entity_poly.pdbx_seq_one_letter_code
_entity_poly.pdbx_strand_id
1 'polypeptide(L)'
;MNIRSALRTDRMCKALTGLTMREFESLVTDFSWNYFEYEAKRKPDRLRKLGGGRNSKLENVEDKLFYILWYMKVYPTFDLASFFVGFHRT
;
A
#
# COMPACT_ATOMS: atom_id res chain seq x y z
N MET A 1 -2.27 9.60 3.63
CA MET A 1 -3.60 9.15 3.15
C MET A 1 -4.48 8.96 4.40
N ASN A 2 -5.81 9.02 4.34
CA ASN A 2 -6.62 8.71 5.53
C ASN A 2 -7.36 7.39 5.32
N ILE A 3 -6.82 6.31 5.87
CA ILE A 3 -7.37 4.95 5.71
C ILE A 3 -8.36 4.55 6.81
N ARG A 4 -8.61 5.42 7.80
CA ARG A 4 -9.41 5.06 8.98
C ARG A 4 -10.83 4.63 8.61
N SER A 5 -11.45 5.27 7.62
CA SER A 5 -12.79 4.90 7.15
C SER A 5 -12.81 3.52 6.48
N ALA A 6 -11.76 3.17 5.73
CA ALA A 6 -11.59 1.88 5.08
C ALA A 6 -11.42 0.74 6.09
N LEU A 7 -10.83 1.02 7.24
CA LEU A 7 -10.56 0.05 8.31
C LEU A 7 -11.64 0.02 9.41
N ARG A 8 -12.86 0.53 9.15
CA ARG A 8 -13.96 0.50 10.13
C ARG A 8 -14.69 -0.83 10.20
N THR A 9 -14.74 -1.57 9.09
CA THR A 9 -15.47 -2.83 8.99
C THR A 9 -14.70 -3.81 8.13
N ASP A 10 -14.83 -5.10 8.42
CA ASP A 10 -14.26 -6.14 7.57
C ASP A 10 -14.77 -6.07 6.14
N ARG A 11 -16.03 -5.66 5.93
CA ARG A 11 -16.60 -5.47 4.60
C ARG A 11 -15.82 -4.42 3.80
N MET A 12 -15.59 -3.25 4.38
CA MET A 12 -14.87 -2.16 3.70
C MET A 12 -13.39 -2.49 3.51
N CYS A 13 -12.75 -3.07 4.52
CA CYS A 13 -11.35 -3.49 4.44
C CYS A 13 -11.18 -4.52 3.31
N LYS A 14 -12.00 -5.58 3.30
CA LYS A 14 -11.97 -6.61 2.25
C LYS A 14 -12.23 -6.04 0.87
N ALA A 15 -13.18 -5.13 0.75
CA ALA A 15 -13.49 -4.51 -0.53
C ALA A 15 -12.28 -3.76 -1.11
N LEU A 16 -11.53 -3.05 -0.26
CA LEU A 16 -10.44 -2.17 -0.70
C LEU A 16 -9.06 -2.84 -0.73
N THR A 17 -8.79 -3.81 0.14
CA THR A 17 -7.47 -4.46 0.26
C THR A 17 -7.51 -5.97 0.00
N GLY A 18 -8.68 -6.59 0.06
CA GLY A 18 -8.84 -8.05 0.02
C GLY A 18 -8.72 -8.75 1.37
N LEU A 19 -8.42 -8.01 2.45
CA LEU A 19 -8.15 -8.55 3.78
C LEU A 19 -9.25 -8.15 4.78
N THR A 20 -9.47 -8.96 5.82
CA THR A 20 -10.12 -8.51 7.06
C THR A 20 -9.28 -7.44 7.76
N MET A 21 -9.88 -6.72 8.72
CA MET A 21 -9.15 -5.76 9.54
C MET A 21 -8.00 -6.44 10.31
N ARG A 22 -8.26 -7.62 10.89
CA ARG A 22 -7.25 -8.39 11.64
C ARG A 22 -6.09 -8.87 10.77
N GLU A 23 -6.38 -9.38 9.57
CA GLU A 23 -5.33 -9.79 8.62
C GLU A 23 -4.51 -8.58 8.16
N PHE A 24 -5.14 -7.43 7.93
CA PHE A 24 -4.45 -6.21 7.59
C PHE A 24 -3.53 -5.74 8.73
N GLU A 25 -4.01 -5.69 9.97
CA GLU A 25 -3.21 -5.32 11.16
C GLU A 25 -2.03 -6.28 11.39
N SER A 26 -2.26 -7.58 11.21
CA SER A 26 -1.19 -8.58 11.27
C SER A 26 -0.13 -8.30 10.20
N LEU A 27 -0.55 -8.07 8.95
CA LEU A 27 0.37 -7.81 7.85
C LEU A 27 1.11 -6.47 7.99
N VAL A 28 0.47 -5.44 8.58
CA VAL A 28 1.14 -4.18 8.93
C VAL A 28 2.35 -4.43 9.82
N THR A 29 2.23 -5.32 10.80
CA THR A 29 3.32 -5.64 11.73
C THR A 29 4.53 -6.20 10.99
N ASP A 30 4.33 -7.24 10.19
CA ASP A 30 5.40 -7.88 9.42
C ASP A 30 5.97 -6.94 8.35
N PHE A 31 5.10 -6.21 7.65
CA PHE A 31 5.50 -5.26 6.62
C PHE A 31 6.33 -4.12 7.21
N SER A 32 5.99 -3.63 8.40
CA SER A 32 6.73 -2.56 9.06
C SER A 32 8.16 -2.98 9.40
N TRP A 33 8.33 -4.16 9.98
CA TRP A 33 9.66 -4.70 10.24
C TRP A 33 10.51 -4.77 8.96
N ASN A 34 9.97 -5.41 7.93
CA ASN A 34 10.68 -5.58 6.66
C ASN A 34 10.95 -4.24 5.95
N TYR A 35 10.00 -3.29 6.01
CA TYR A 35 10.16 -1.97 5.42
C TYR A 35 11.32 -1.20 6.05
N PHE A 36 11.41 -1.17 7.38
CA PHE A 36 12.48 -0.46 8.08
C PHE A 36 13.84 -1.14 7.91
N GLU A 37 13.89 -2.47 7.97
CA GLU A 37 15.10 -3.25 7.69
C GLU A 37 15.62 -2.96 6.27
N TYR A 38 14.72 -2.96 5.27
CA TYR A 38 15.06 -2.65 3.89
C TYR A 38 15.52 -1.20 3.74
N GLU A 39 14.80 -0.22 4.29
CA GLU A 39 15.19 1.19 4.20
C GLU A 39 16.56 1.45 4.84
N ALA A 40 16.87 0.82 5.98
CA ALA A 40 18.17 0.94 6.61
C ALA A 40 19.32 0.47 5.69
N LYS A 41 19.09 -0.60 4.91
CA LYS A 41 20.10 -1.23 4.06
C LYS A 41 20.14 -0.71 2.62
N ARG A 42 19.04 -0.13 2.10
CA ARG A 42 18.88 0.20 0.66
C ARG A 42 19.93 1.19 0.13
N LYS A 43 20.42 2.11 0.96
CA LYS A 43 21.41 3.11 0.57
C LYS A 43 22.57 3.11 1.58
N PRO A 44 23.63 2.31 1.34
CA PRO A 44 24.77 2.23 2.25
C PRO A 44 25.60 3.52 2.27
N ASP A 45 25.57 4.30 1.19
CA ASP A 45 26.27 5.57 0.97
C ASP A 45 25.45 6.81 1.43
N ARG A 46 24.38 6.59 2.20
CA ARG A 46 23.42 7.63 2.54
C ARG A 46 24.03 8.73 3.41
N LEU A 47 24.07 9.96 2.88
CA LEU A 47 24.57 11.15 3.60
C LEU A 47 23.60 11.74 4.63
N ARG A 48 22.28 11.60 4.41
CA ARG A 48 21.24 12.12 5.32
C ARG A 48 20.67 11.00 6.19
N LYS A 49 20.11 11.31 7.35
CA LYS A 49 19.41 10.30 8.17
C LYS A 49 18.26 9.65 7.40
N LEU A 50 17.85 8.46 7.82
CA LEU A 50 16.57 7.86 7.42
C LEU A 50 15.43 8.87 7.60
N GLY A 51 14.61 9.06 6.56
CA GLY A 51 13.56 10.09 6.57
C GLY A 51 14.03 11.53 6.35
N GLY A 52 15.33 11.83 6.27
CA GLY A 52 15.86 13.20 6.06
C GLY A 52 15.73 13.75 4.63
N GLY A 53 14.86 13.15 3.80
CA GLY A 53 14.54 13.59 2.45
C GLY A 53 13.30 14.48 2.43
N ARG A 54 12.71 14.66 1.25
CA ARG A 54 11.40 15.31 1.12
C ARG A 54 10.33 14.44 1.77
N ASN A 55 9.42 15.06 2.52
CA ASN A 55 8.29 14.37 3.14
C ASN A 55 7.43 13.65 2.07
N SER A 56 7.14 12.38 2.35
CA SER A 56 6.26 11.55 1.52
C SER A 56 4.80 11.92 1.74
N LYS A 57 3.95 11.80 0.71
CA LYS A 57 2.48 11.91 0.88
C LYS A 57 1.87 10.70 1.62
N LEU A 58 2.61 9.59 1.66
CA LEU A 58 2.33 8.40 2.44
C LEU A 58 3.38 8.35 3.55
N GLU A 59 3.08 9.00 4.67
CA GLU A 59 4.02 9.16 5.78
C GLU A 59 4.13 7.84 6.56
N ASN A 60 2.99 7.29 6.94
CA ASN A 60 2.86 6.08 7.73
C ASN A 60 3.10 4.82 6.91
N VAL A 61 3.57 3.76 7.56
CA VAL A 61 3.86 2.48 6.89
C VAL A 61 2.56 1.76 6.51
N GLU A 62 1.54 1.90 7.35
CA GLU A 62 0.18 1.41 7.14
C GLU A 62 -0.43 2.01 5.88
N ASP A 63 -0.26 3.32 5.68
CA ASP A 63 -0.72 4.02 4.48
C ASP A 63 -0.04 3.49 3.21
N LYS A 64 1.27 3.19 3.30
CA LYS A 64 2.03 2.62 2.18
C LYS A 64 1.53 1.21 1.84
N LEU A 65 1.37 0.36 2.84
CA LEU A 65 0.85 -1.00 2.67
C LEU A 65 -0.57 -0.97 2.09
N PHE A 66 -1.46 -0.15 2.67
CA PHE A 66 -2.81 0.00 2.18
C PHE A 66 -2.83 0.43 0.71
N TYR A 67 -2.01 1.42 0.34
CA TYR A 67 -1.91 1.88 -1.04
C TYR A 67 -1.48 0.77 -2.00
N ILE A 68 -0.49 -0.04 -1.62
CA ILE A 68 -0.02 -1.17 -2.43
C ILE A 68 -1.15 -2.19 -2.64
N LEU A 69 -1.81 -2.62 -1.57
CA LEU A 69 -2.90 -3.62 -1.64
C LEU A 69 -4.08 -3.10 -2.46
N TRP A 70 -4.49 -1.87 -2.21
CA TRP A 70 -5.53 -1.20 -2.96
C TRP A 70 -5.18 -1.08 -4.44
N TYR A 71 -3.96 -0.66 -4.76
CA TYR A 71 -3.49 -0.53 -6.13
C TYR A 71 -3.48 -1.87 -6.85
N MET A 72 -2.93 -2.92 -6.22
CA MET A 72 -2.92 -4.28 -6.77
C MET A 72 -4.33 -4.82 -7.03
N LYS A 73 -5.31 -4.43 -6.22
CA LYS A 73 -6.70 -4.86 -6.39
C LYS A 73 -7.46 -4.04 -7.43
N VAL A 74 -7.27 -2.72 -7.46
CA VAL A 74 -8.03 -1.81 -8.32
C VAL A 74 -7.44 -1.72 -9.72
N TYR A 75 -6.12 -1.69 -9.86
CA TYR A 75 -5.50 -1.49 -11.16
C TYR A 75 -5.92 -2.52 -12.23
N PRO A 76 -5.99 -3.83 -11.92
CA PRO A 76 -6.47 -4.82 -12.89
C PRO A 76 -7.92 -4.61 -13.34
N THR A 77 -8.76 -3.96 -12.54
CA THR A 77 -10.16 -3.69 -12.94
C THR A 77 -10.23 -2.61 -14.02
N PHE A 78 -9.24 -1.72 -14.11
CA PHE A 78 -9.14 -0.76 -15.20
C PHE A 78 -8.78 -1.44 -16.52
N ASP A 79 -7.83 -2.38 -16.50
CA ASP A 79 -7.50 -3.17 -17.69
C ASP A 79 -8.68 -4.04 -18.12
N LEU A 80 -9.38 -4.67 -17.17
CA LEU A 80 -10.58 -5.45 -17.43
C LEU A 80 -11.70 -4.59 -18.06
N ALA A 81 -11.94 -3.40 -17.49
CA ALA A 81 -12.91 -2.47 -18.04
C ALA A 81 -12.53 -2.05 -19.46
N SER A 82 -11.26 -1.70 -19.68
CA SER A 82 -10.70 -1.33 -20.99
C SER A 82 -10.85 -2.45 -22.01
N PHE A 83 -10.61 -3.69 -21.60
CA PHE A 83 -10.82 -4.88 -22.42
C PHE A 83 -12.28 -5.02 -22.87
N PHE A 84 -13.24 -4.94 -21.94
CA PHE A 84 -14.66 -5.10 -22.25
C PHE A 84 -15.22 -4.01 -23.17
N VAL A 85 -14.68 -2.78 -23.11
CA VAL A 85 -15.13 -1.68 -23.98
C VAL A 85 -14.30 -1.52 -25.26
N GLY A 86 -13.28 -2.36 -25.46
CA GLY A 86 -12.44 -2.33 -26.67
C GLY A 86 -11.36 -1.23 -26.69
N PHE A 87 -10.99 -0.65 -25.55
CA PHE A 87 -9.89 0.33 -25.44
C PHE A 87 -8.58 -0.27 -24.91
N HIS A 88 -8.49 -1.59 -24.77
CA HIS A 88 -7.27 -2.24 -24.31
C HIS A 88 -6.12 -1.96 -25.28
N ARG A 89 -4.93 -1.71 -24.72
CA ARG A 89 -3.72 -1.52 -25.50
C ARG A 89 -3.26 -2.91 -25.96
N THR A 90 -3.25 -3.13 -27.27
CA THR A 90 -2.68 -4.34 -27.90
C THR A 90 -1.15 -4.31 -27.82
#